data_AF-A0A497FJ50-F1
#
_entry.id   AF-A0A497FJ50-F1
#
_cell.length_a   1.000
_cell.length_b   1.000
_cell.length_c   1.000
_cell.angle_alpha   90.00
_cell.angle_beta   90.00
_cell.angle_gamma   90.00
#
_symmetry.space_group_name_H-M   'P 1'
#
loop_
_entity.id
_entity.type
_entity.pdbx_description
1 polymer ?
#
loop_
_entity_poly.entity_id
_entity_poly.type
_entity_poly.pdbx_seq_one_letter_code
_entity_poly.pdbx_strand_id
1 'polypeptide(L)'
;MSRPLVKMVERGEGVNLAKIREEIKNVADMLADYLNNYYRPEQISYTKHGVMGPVGKLISVMESGRFESKEALIGFIVNIHNNTSRIKISKEAIDILEQAVDKLLEIKSKTTTRVWVRLLRELDYAVYKHKMKKIVESAAQKAKVKTGGG
;
A
#
# COMPACT_ATOMS: atom_id res chain seq x y z
N MET A 1 -14.47 -47.45 13.04
CA MET A 1 -14.68 -46.12 13.66
C MET A 1 -14.51 -45.05 12.61
N SER A 2 -15.59 -44.36 12.23
CA SER A 2 -15.57 -43.36 11.16
C SER A 2 -15.09 -42.02 11.73
N ARG A 3 -14.05 -41.42 11.13
CA ARG A 3 -13.54 -40.10 11.54
C ARG A 3 -14.59 -39.04 11.19
N PRO A 4 -14.96 -38.14 12.12
CA PRO A 4 -15.87 -37.05 11.79
C PRO A 4 -15.16 -36.09 10.82
N LEU A 5 -15.77 -35.90 9.65
CA LEU A 5 -15.38 -34.86 8.70
C LEU A 5 -15.59 -33.51 9.38
N VAL A 6 -14.50 -32.82 9.72
CA VAL A 6 -14.53 -31.43 10.17
C VAL A 6 -15.13 -30.62 9.01
N LYS A 7 -16.39 -30.20 9.17
CA LYS A 7 -17.01 -29.20 8.28
C LYS A 7 -16.25 -27.90 8.50
N MET A 8 -15.32 -27.62 7.58
CA MET A 8 -14.73 -26.31 7.42
C MET A 8 -15.85 -25.39 6.91
N VAL A 9 -16.54 -24.73 7.84
CA VAL A 9 -17.54 -23.72 7.51
C VAL A 9 -16.76 -22.55 6.92
N GLU A 10 -16.71 -22.46 5.59
CA GLU A 10 -16.22 -21.26 4.92
C GLU A 10 -17.08 -20.09 5.40
N ARG A 11 -16.52 -19.21 6.25
CA ARG A 11 -17.06 -17.86 6.48
C ARG A 11 -16.95 -17.09 5.15
N GLY A 12 -17.82 -17.40 4.20
CA GLY A 12 -17.78 -16.88 2.84
C GLY A 12 -19.16 -16.59 2.26
N GLU A 13 -20.24 -16.86 3.00
CA GLU A 13 -21.59 -16.51 2.57
C GLU A 13 -21.80 -14.99 2.71
N GLY A 14 -21.72 -14.27 1.58
CA GLY A 14 -22.19 -12.89 1.45
C GLY A 14 -21.14 -11.78 1.29
N VAL A 15 -19.84 -12.10 1.23
CA VAL A 15 -18.81 -11.07 1.03
C VAL A 15 -18.89 -10.52 -0.39
N ASN A 16 -19.36 -9.28 -0.54
CA ASN A 16 -19.37 -8.58 -1.83
C ASN A 16 -17.94 -8.24 -2.27
N LEU A 17 -17.31 -9.19 -2.97
CA LEU A 17 -15.94 -9.04 -3.49
C LEU A 17 -15.79 -7.84 -4.43
N ALA A 18 -16.85 -7.41 -5.12
CA ALA A 18 -16.79 -6.22 -5.96
C ALA A 18 -16.59 -4.96 -5.11
N LYS A 19 -17.36 -4.81 -4.03
CA LYS A 19 -17.20 -3.71 -3.07
C LYS A 19 -15.82 -3.72 -2.41
N ILE A 20 -15.32 -4.90 -2.01
CA ILE A 20 -13.98 -5.01 -1.43
C ILE A 20 -12.89 -4.58 -2.43
N ARG A 21 -13.04 -4.91 -3.71
CA ARG A 21 -12.10 -4.48 -4.75
C ARG A 21 -12.12 -2.96 -4.94
N GLU A 22 -13.28 -2.32 -4.84
CA GLU A 22 -13.39 -0.86 -4.84
C GLU A 22 -12.71 -0.24 -3.61
N GLU A 23 -12.89 -0.83 -2.42
CA GLU A 23 -12.20 -0.40 -1.20
C GLU A 23 -10.67 -0.53 -1.34
N ILE A 24 -10.16 -1.65 -1.89
CA ILE A 24 -8.74 -1.83 -2.19
C ILE A 24 -8.22 -0.78 -3.18
N LYS A 25 -9.00 -0.46 -4.22
CA LYS A 25 -8.63 0.59 -5.18
C LYS A 25 -8.52 1.95 -4.48
N ASN A 26 -9.46 2.30 -3.63
CA ASN A 26 -9.41 3.56 -2.87
C ASN A 26 -8.18 3.62 -1.96
N VAL A 27 -7.82 2.51 -1.30
CA VAL A 27 -6.58 2.43 -0.52
C VAL A 27 -5.34 2.58 -1.42
N ALA A 28 -5.34 1.97 -2.61
CA ALA A 28 -4.25 2.13 -3.56
C ALA A 28 -4.04 3.59 -3.97
N ASP A 29 -5.14 4.31 -4.23
CA ASP A 29 -5.11 5.74 -4.57
C ASP A 29 -4.57 6.58 -3.39
N MET A 30 -5.02 6.32 -2.16
CA MET A 30 -4.52 7.00 -0.95
C MET A 30 -3.01 6.79 -0.74
N LEU A 31 -2.55 5.55 -0.86
CA LEU A 31 -1.13 5.22 -0.68
C LEU A 31 -0.27 5.76 -1.83
N ALA A 32 -0.80 5.81 -3.05
CA ALA A 32 -0.13 6.46 -4.17
C ALA A 32 -0.04 7.98 -3.96
N ASP A 33 -1.09 8.61 -3.42
CA ASP A 33 -1.10 10.03 -3.09
C ASP A 33 -0.04 10.36 -2.03
N TYR A 34 0.01 9.57 -0.95
CA TYR A 34 1.08 9.63 0.04
C TYR A 34 2.48 9.62 -0.61
N LEU A 35 2.73 8.65 -1.50
CA LEU A 35 4.02 8.52 -2.18
C LEU A 35 4.33 9.69 -3.11
N ASN A 36 3.32 10.32 -3.70
CA ASN A 36 3.51 11.37 -4.68
C ASN A 36 3.73 12.74 -4.04
N ASN A 37 3.07 13.01 -2.93
CA ASN A 37 3.04 14.34 -2.34
C ASN A 37 3.93 14.46 -1.09
N TYR A 38 4.12 13.36 -0.36
CA TYR A 38 4.78 13.41 0.95
C TYR A 38 6.10 12.66 1.00
N TYR A 39 6.37 11.76 0.04
CA TYR A 39 7.61 10.98 0.02
C TYR A 39 8.53 11.37 -1.15
N ARG A 40 9.81 11.65 -0.83
CA ARG A 40 10.86 11.85 -1.82
C ARG A 40 12.09 11.02 -1.46
N PRO A 41 12.41 9.96 -2.19
CA PRO A 41 13.49 9.06 -1.81
C PRO A 41 14.84 9.79 -1.77
N GLU A 42 15.67 9.48 -0.77
CA GLU A 42 17.05 9.96 -0.68
C GLU A 42 17.90 9.42 -1.84
N GLN A 43 17.79 8.11 -2.06
CA GLN A 43 18.46 7.37 -3.13
C GLN A 43 17.46 6.92 -4.18
N ILE A 44 17.77 7.21 -5.45
CA ILE A 44 16.96 6.72 -6.57
C ILE A 44 17.18 5.22 -6.69
N SER A 45 16.09 4.46 -6.73
CA SER A 45 16.10 3.02 -6.93
C SER A 45 15.08 2.63 -8.00
N TYR A 46 15.44 1.61 -8.77
CA TYR A 46 14.61 1.06 -9.85
C TYR A 46 13.91 -0.24 -9.45
N THR A 47 14.15 -0.74 -8.23
CA THR A 47 13.41 -1.89 -7.71
C THR A 47 12.03 -1.47 -7.23
N LYS A 48 11.05 -2.37 -7.29
CA LYS A 48 9.68 -2.11 -6.80
C LYS A 48 9.68 -1.53 -5.38
N HIS A 49 10.43 -2.14 -4.48
CA HIS A 49 10.52 -1.68 -3.09
C HIS A 49 11.20 -0.32 -2.95
N GLY A 50 12.19 -0.02 -3.79
CA GLY A 50 12.81 1.31 -3.81
C GLY A 50 11.87 2.39 -4.34
N VAL A 51 11.08 2.06 -5.36
CA VAL A 51 10.06 2.97 -5.93
C VAL A 51 8.93 3.25 -4.93
N MET A 52 8.50 2.23 -4.19
CA MET A 52 7.37 2.32 -3.25
C MET A 52 7.76 2.70 -1.83
N GLY A 53 9.06 2.74 -1.51
CA GLY A 53 9.59 3.21 -0.23
C GLY A 53 8.82 2.69 1.00
N PRO A 54 8.36 3.58 1.90
CA PRO A 54 7.62 3.21 3.12
C PRO A 54 6.37 2.37 2.83
N VAL A 55 5.63 2.65 1.76
CA VAL A 55 4.40 1.93 1.41
C VAL A 55 4.69 0.49 1.00
N GLY A 56 5.76 0.26 0.22
CA GLY A 56 6.18 -1.09 -0.14
C GLY A 56 6.53 -1.92 1.10
N LYS A 57 7.07 -1.29 2.14
CA LYS A 57 7.32 -1.97 3.42
C LYS A 57 6.06 -2.20 4.23
N LEU A 58 5.14 -1.22 4.27
CA LEU A 58 3.83 -1.33 4.91
C LEU A 58 3.08 -2.57 4.43
N ILE A 59 2.91 -2.72 3.12
CA ILE A 59 2.18 -3.84 2.53
C ILE A 59 2.87 -5.17 2.87
N SER A 60 4.20 -5.22 2.75
CA SER A 60 4.99 -6.42 3.07
C SER A 60 4.84 -6.87 4.53
N VAL A 61 4.83 -5.96 5.50
CA VAL A 61 4.67 -6.33 6.92
C VAL A 61 3.22 -6.65 7.28
N MET A 62 2.24 -6.07 6.57
CA MET A 62 0.85 -6.46 6.71
C MET A 62 0.57 -7.86 6.15
N GLU A 63 1.27 -8.26 5.07
CA GLU A 63 1.20 -9.62 4.51
C GLU A 63 1.78 -10.64 5.50
N SER A 64 2.92 -10.32 6.13
CA SER A 64 3.55 -11.24 7.09
C SER A 64 2.88 -11.26 8.46
N GLY A 65 2.05 -10.26 8.79
CA GLY A 65 1.43 -10.15 10.10
C GLY A 65 2.41 -9.83 11.23
N ARG A 66 3.55 -9.21 10.91
CA ARG A 66 4.63 -8.92 11.88
C ARG A 66 4.20 -8.07 13.08
N PHE A 67 3.18 -7.23 12.90
CA PHE A 67 2.68 -6.32 13.93
C PHE A 67 1.23 -6.64 14.26
N GLU A 68 0.92 -6.68 15.55
CA GLU A 68 -0.44 -6.86 16.07
C GLU A 68 -1.16 -5.52 16.28
N SER A 69 -0.42 -4.48 16.68
CA SER A 69 -0.93 -3.13 16.91
C SER A 69 -0.79 -2.24 15.66
N LYS A 70 -1.84 -1.46 15.39
CA LYS A 70 -1.83 -0.41 14.36
C LYS A 70 -0.78 0.64 14.67
N GLU A 71 -0.67 1.06 15.91
CA GLU A 71 0.25 2.11 16.39
C GLU A 71 1.71 1.68 16.16
N ALA A 72 2.04 0.44 16.49
CA ALA A 72 3.38 -0.10 16.25
C ALA A 72 3.71 -0.17 14.74
N LEU A 73 2.74 -0.58 13.92
CA LEU A 73 2.87 -0.59 12.47
C LEU A 73 3.11 0.83 11.91
N ILE A 74 2.28 1.80 12.30
CA ILE A 74 2.40 3.20 11.85
C ILE A 74 3.74 3.79 12.30
N GLY A 75 4.13 3.60 13.57
CA GLY A 75 5.43 4.05 14.08
C GLY A 75 6.61 3.47 13.30
N PHE A 76 6.53 2.19 12.90
CA PHE A 76 7.53 1.55 12.05
C PHE A 76 7.60 2.19 10.65
N ILE A 77 6.47 2.48 10.01
CA ILE A 77 6.43 3.12 8.68
C ILE A 77 6.90 4.58 8.74
N VAL A 78 6.52 5.32 9.77
CA VAL A 78 7.01 6.66 10.07
C VAL A 78 8.53 6.66 10.21
N ASN A 79 9.08 5.69 10.94
CA ASN A 79 10.53 5.54 11.07
C ASN A 79 11.20 5.28 9.71
N ILE A 80 10.64 4.41 8.87
CA ILE A 80 11.19 4.17 7.52
C ILE A 80 11.16 5.44 6.67
N HIS A 81 10.05 6.17 6.70
CA HIS A 81 9.95 7.44 5.98
C HIS A 81 11.08 8.38 6.38
N ASN A 82 11.23 8.62 7.68
CA ASN A 82 12.22 9.56 8.20
C ASN A 82 13.68 9.17 7.91
N ASN A 83 13.95 7.88 7.66
CA ASN A 83 15.28 7.37 7.32
C ASN A 83 15.54 7.22 5.82
N THR A 84 14.51 7.37 4.97
CA THR A 84 14.63 7.10 3.52
C THR A 84 14.11 8.23 2.64
N SER A 85 13.51 9.25 3.24
CA SER A 85 12.92 10.41 2.58
C SER A 85 13.76 11.66 2.82
N ARG A 86 13.93 12.47 1.77
CA ARG A 86 14.51 13.83 1.85
C ARG A 86 13.59 14.84 2.54
N ILE A 87 12.33 14.47 2.76
CA ILE A 87 11.30 15.32 3.35
C ILE A 87 10.93 14.68 4.68
N LYS A 88 10.79 15.49 5.74
CA LYS A 88 10.27 15.02 7.03
C LYS A 88 8.79 14.71 6.91
N ILE A 89 8.35 13.67 7.60
CA ILE A 89 6.94 13.29 7.57
C ILE A 89 6.07 14.40 8.17
N SER A 90 4.98 14.73 7.50
CA SER A 90 3.99 15.69 8.00
C SER A 90 2.85 14.98 8.73
N LYS A 91 2.02 15.74 9.45
CA LYS A 91 0.84 15.20 10.13
C LYS A 91 -0.14 14.60 9.11
N GLU A 92 -0.39 15.31 8.01
CA GLU A 92 -1.30 14.87 6.95
C GLU A 92 -0.84 13.55 6.33
N ALA A 93 0.47 13.37 6.17
CA ALA A 93 1.05 12.13 5.68
C ALA A 93 0.80 10.95 6.66
N ILE A 94 0.86 11.20 7.97
CA ILE A 94 0.53 10.21 9.00
C ILE A 94 -0.96 9.89 8.95
N ASP A 95 -1.83 10.90 8.87
CA ASP A 95 -3.28 10.72 8.82
C ASP A 95 -3.69 9.86 7.61
N ILE A 96 -3.05 10.06 6.44
CA ILE A 96 -3.29 9.21 5.26
C ILE A 96 -2.88 7.75 5.52
N LEU A 97 -1.72 7.52 6.14
CA LEU A 97 -1.26 6.17 6.47
C LEU A 97 -2.19 5.49 7.47
N GLU A 98 -2.64 6.21 8.50
CA GLU A 98 -3.57 5.67 9.50
C GLU A 98 -4.90 5.27 8.88
N GLN A 99 -5.49 6.15 8.07
CA GLN A 99 -6.75 5.86 7.37
C GLN A 99 -6.62 4.69 6.39
N ALA A 100 -5.49 4.58 5.68
CA ALA A 100 -5.23 3.46 4.79
C ALA A 100 -5.12 2.14 5.57
N VAL A 101 -4.42 2.15 6.71
CA VAL A 101 -4.29 0.97 7.58
C VAL A 101 -5.64 0.56 8.17
N ASP A 102 -6.46 1.51 8.63
CA ASP A 102 -7.80 1.21 9.14
C ASP A 102 -8.67 0.50 8.11
N LYS A 103 -8.72 1.03 6.89
CA LYS A 103 -9.46 0.41 5.78
C LYS A 103 -8.94 -1.00 5.48
N LEU A 104 -7.63 -1.19 5.51
CA LEU A 104 -7.02 -2.49 5.27
C LEU A 104 -7.34 -3.51 6.37
N LEU A 105 -7.34 -3.08 7.63
CA LEU A 105 -7.75 -3.92 8.76
C LEU A 105 -9.26 -4.27 8.68
N GLU A 106 -10.09 -3.31 8.28
CA GLU A 106 -11.51 -3.54 8.04
C GLU A 106 -11.72 -4.60 6.94
N ILE A 107 -11.03 -4.48 5.80
CA ILE A 107 -11.07 -5.48 4.71
C ILE A 107 -10.57 -6.85 5.19
N LYS A 108 -9.48 -6.87 5.96
CA LYS A 108 -8.93 -8.12 6.53
C LYS A 108 -9.95 -8.84 7.40
N SER A 109 -10.71 -8.10 8.23
CA SER A 109 -11.72 -8.70 9.11
C SER A 109 -12.91 -9.33 8.37
N LYS A 110 -13.18 -8.87 7.14
CA LYS A 110 -14.26 -9.34 6.27
C LYS A 110 -13.82 -10.44 5.29
N THR A 111 -12.54 -10.81 5.28
CA THR A 111 -11.98 -11.73 4.28
C THR A 111 -11.28 -12.92 4.92
N THR A 112 -11.21 -14.04 4.18
CA THR A 112 -10.38 -15.17 4.59
C THR A 112 -8.90 -14.83 4.38
N THR A 113 -8.00 -15.47 5.13
CA THR A 113 -6.54 -15.29 4.97
C THR A 113 -6.07 -15.45 3.52
N ARG A 114 -6.64 -16.42 2.79
CA ARG A 114 -6.32 -16.66 1.38
C ARG A 114 -6.72 -15.47 0.50
N VAL A 115 -7.92 -14.93 0.71
CA VAL A 115 -8.39 -13.75 -0.04
C VAL A 115 -7.58 -12.52 0.34
N TRP A 116 -7.30 -12.32 1.62
CA TRP A 116 -6.48 -11.23 2.14
C TRP A 116 -5.11 -11.13 1.46
N VAL A 117 -4.37 -12.24 1.40
CA VAL A 117 -3.04 -12.29 0.75
C VAL A 117 -3.14 -11.93 -0.74
N ARG A 118 -4.18 -12.40 -1.44
CA ARG A 118 -4.40 -12.04 -2.85
C ARG A 118 -4.69 -10.54 -3.02
N LEU A 119 -5.54 -9.97 -2.15
CA LEU A 119 -5.88 -8.55 -2.19
C LEU A 119 -4.66 -7.67 -1.91
N LEU A 120 -3.80 -8.03 -0.95
CA LEU A 120 -2.56 -7.28 -0.69
C LEU A 120 -1.61 -7.28 -1.90
N ARG A 121 -1.52 -8.38 -2.65
CA ARG A 121 -0.73 -8.43 -3.88
C ARG A 121 -1.30 -7.55 -4.98
N GLU A 122 -2.62 -7.54 -5.14
CA GLU A 122 -3.32 -6.64 -6.08
C GLU A 122 -3.06 -5.17 -5.71
N LEU A 123 -3.17 -4.84 -4.42
CA LEU A 123 -2.85 -3.51 -3.88
C LEU A 123 -1.39 -3.10 -4.17
N ASP A 124 -0.43 -3.98 -3.88
CA ASP A 124 1.00 -3.73 -4.07
C ASP A 124 1.32 -3.31 -5.52
N TYR A 125 0.82 -4.08 -6.49
CA TYR A 125 1.02 -3.77 -7.91
C TYR A 125 0.21 -2.58 -8.40
N ALA A 126 -0.98 -2.34 -7.84
CA ALA A 126 -1.76 -1.14 -8.14
C ALA A 126 -0.96 0.11 -7.74
N VAL A 127 -0.53 0.21 -6.47
CA VAL A 127 0.25 1.35 -5.98
C VAL A 127 1.53 1.55 -6.80
N TYR A 128 2.27 0.46 -7.08
CA TYR A 128 3.46 0.53 -7.93
C TYR A 128 3.16 1.16 -9.29
N LYS A 129 2.10 0.70 -9.97
CA LYS A 129 1.69 1.21 -11.28
C LYS A 129 1.35 2.70 -11.22
N HIS A 130 0.60 3.14 -10.21
CA HIS A 130 0.25 4.55 -10.02
C HIS A 130 1.50 5.42 -9.84
N LYS A 131 2.42 4.98 -8.98
CA LYS A 131 3.67 5.71 -8.73
C LYS A 131 4.54 5.78 -9.98
N MET A 132 4.71 4.66 -10.68
CA MET A 132 5.53 4.59 -11.89
C MET A 132 4.97 5.47 -13.00
N LYS A 133 3.65 5.46 -13.20
CA LYS A 133 2.97 6.36 -14.15
C LYS A 133 3.34 7.82 -13.89
N LYS A 134 3.26 8.27 -12.62
CA LYS A 134 3.61 9.65 -12.24
C LYS A 134 5.09 9.98 -12.51
N ILE A 135 6.00 9.03 -12.26
CA ILE A 135 7.43 9.19 -12.52
C ILE A 135 7.68 9.37 -14.02
N VAL A 136 7.10 8.50 -14.86
CA VAL A 136 7.23 8.54 -16.32
C VAL A 136 6.65 9.84 -16.88
N GLU A 137 5.46 10.24 -16.44
CA GLU A 137 4.82 11.50 -16.86
C GLU A 137 5.68 12.72 -16.49
N SER A 138 6.24 12.75 -15.28
CA SER A 138 7.11 13.85 -14.84
C SER A 138 8.43 13.89 -15.62
N ALA A 139 8.98 12.74 -16.02
CA ALA A 139 10.17 12.68 -16.86
C ALA A 139 9.88 13.19 -18.28
N ALA A 140 8.75 12.79 -18.87
CA ALA A 140 8.33 13.24 -20.20
C ALA A 140 8.09 14.76 -20.25
N GLN A 141 7.46 15.33 -19.22
CA GLN A 141 7.26 16.78 -19.12
C GLN A 141 8.61 17.54 -19.07
N LYS A 142 9.56 17.07 -18.27
CA LYS A 142 10.90 17.68 -18.17
C LYS A 142 11.66 17.64 -19.50
N ALA A 143 11.49 16.58 -20.30
CA ALA A 143 12.13 16.47 -21.62
C ALA A 143 11.56 17.47 -22.63
N LYS A 144 10.23 17.73 -22.60
CA LYS A 144 9.57 18.73 -23.47
C LYS A 144 10.00 20.16 -23.15
N VAL A 145 10.12 20.51 -21.86
CA VAL A 145 10.57 21.86 -21.45
C VAL A 145 12.01 22.14 -21.92
N LYS A 146 12.89 21.13 -21.92
CA LYS A 146 14.27 21.27 -22.39
C LYS A 146 14.42 21.43 -23.91
N THR A 147 13.42 21.03 -24.69
CA THR A 147 13.47 21.03 -26.17
C THR A 147 12.74 22.20 -26.81
N GLY A 148 11.86 22.90 -26.07
CA GLY A 148 11.12 24.08 -26.54
C GLY A 148 11.66 25.44 -26.09
N GLY A 149 12.79 25.48 -25.37
CA GLY A 149 13.47 26.71 -24.99
C GLY A 149 14.84 26.79 -25.66
N GLY A 150 14.85 27.21 -26.92
CA GLY A 150 16.04 27.48 -27.74
C GLY A 150 15.81 28.74 -28.55
#